data_AF-A0AAN9XZ11-F1
#
_entry.id   AF-A0AAN9XZ11-F1
#
_cell.length_a   1.000
_cell.length_b   1.000
_cell.length_c   1.000
_cell.angle_alpha   90.00
_cell.angle_beta   90.00
_cell.angle_gamma   90.00
#
_symmetry.space_group_name_H-M   'P 1'
#
loop_
_entity.id
_entity.type
_entity.pdbx_description
1 polymer ?
#
loop_
_entity_poly.entity_id
_entity_poly.type
_entity_poly.pdbx_seq_one_letter_code
_entity_poly.pdbx_strand_id
1 'polypeptide(L)'
;MKLSLTSVFPITVETQQAFYGRRRSCSTTNTSVVFCPNHCGRKYKHEGSLRKHLRFECGVEKQFRCVNCGKSFTQKAHLLSHLLNIHKIVPVM
;
A
#
# COMPACT_ATOMS: atom_id res chain seq x y z
N MET A 1 -9.18 60.09 35.02
CA MET A 1 -10.37 59.30 34.66
C MET A 1 -10.03 58.44 33.45
N LYS A 2 -10.24 57.11 33.55
CA LYS A 2 -10.32 56.09 32.47
C LYS A 2 -9.06 55.91 31.59
N LEU A 3 -8.21 54.89 31.80
CA LEU A 3 -8.30 53.44 31.47
C LEU A 3 -8.19 53.10 29.97
N SER A 4 -7.06 52.51 29.56
CA SER A 4 -6.95 51.23 28.79
C SER A 4 -5.53 51.06 28.22
N LEU A 5 -4.72 50.13 28.73
CA LEU A 5 -4.65 48.70 28.39
C LEU A 5 -3.87 48.42 27.09
N THR A 6 -2.55 48.25 27.22
CA THR A 6 -1.79 47.31 26.39
C THR A 6 -1.02 46.38 27.31
N SER A 7 -1.60 45.19 27.48
CA SER A 7 -1.06 44.04 28.18
C SER A 7 0.28 43.61 27.57
N VAL A 8 1.37 43.83 28.30
CA VAL A 8 2.63 43.09 28.14
C VAL A 8 2.90 42.46 29.50
N PHE A 9 2.53 41.18 29.67
CA PHE A 9 2.89 40.40 30.85
C PHE A 9 4.15 39.59 30.56
N PRO A 10 5.19 39.68 31.40
CA PRO A 10 6.41 38.91 31.25
C PRO A 10 6.22 37.45 31.68
N ILE A 11 7.04 36.61 31.06
CA ILE A 11 7.14 35.16 31.14
C ILE A 11 7.51 34.72 32.57
N THR A 12 6.67 33.93 33.24
CA THR A 12 7.03 33.24 34.49
C THR A 12 7.49 31.81 34.23
N VAL A 13 8.62 31.48 34.87
CA VAL A 13 9.34 30.20 34.87
C VAL A 13 8.64 29.08 35.64
N GLU A 14 8.84 27.85 35.15
CA GLU A 14 8.91 26.55 35.85
C GLU A 14 7.82 26.12 36.86
N THR A 15 7.10 25.03 36.53
CA THR A 15 6.88 23.94 37.49
C THR A 15 6.97 22.58 36.78
N GLN A 16 7.86 21.73 37.28
CA GLN A 16 8.03 20.34 36.88
C GLN A 16 6.83 19.53 37.38
N GLN A 17 6.07 18.91 36.48
CA GLN A 17 5.20 17.79 36.83
C GLN A 17 5.48 16.62 35.90
N ALA A 18 6.04 15.58 36.51
CA ALA A 18 6.37 14.31 35.89
C ALA A 18 5.11 13.64 35.36
N PHE A 19 4.97 13.62 34.03
CA PHE A 19 4.05 12.71 33.36
C PHE A 19 4.70 11.33 33.31
N TYR A 20 4.24 10.42 34.16
CA TYR A 20 4.40 8.97 33.95
C TYR A 20 3.51 8.56 32.77
N GLY A 21 3.89 9.00 31.57
CA GLY A 21 3.24 8.60 30.33
C GLY A 21 3.51 7.12 30.10
N ARG A 22 2.46 6.30 30.16
CA ARG A 22 2.46 4.93 29.61
C ARG A 22 3.05 5.03 28.20
N ARG A 23 4.19 4.38 27.95
CA ARG A 23 4.74 4.26 26.60
C ARG A 23 3.69 3.58 25.73
N ARG A 24 2.93 4.37 24.96
CA ARG A 24 2.36 3.83 23.73
C ARG A 24 3.56 3.66 22.81
N SER A 25 3.94 2.41 22.56
CA SER A 25 4.70 2.10 21.36
C SER A 25 3.82 2.49 20.18
N CYS A 26 3.97 3.73 19.72
CA CYS A 26 3.41 4.14 18.45
C CYS A 26 4.34 3.55 17.39
N SER A 27 4.01 2.34 16.94
CA SER A 27 4.55 1.80 15.70
C SER A 27 4.06 2.70 14.57
N THR A 28 4.78 3.79 14.31
CA THR A 28 4.66 4.54 13.06
C THR A 28 5.16 3.59 11.98
N THR A 29 4.28 2.71 11.51
CA THR A 29 4.51 2.04 10.23
C THR A 29 4.38 3.14 9.20
N ASN A 30 5.52 3.77 8.87
CA ASN A 30 5.65 4.68 7.75
C ASN A 30 5.39 3.84 6.49
N THR A 31 4.10 3.60 6.21
CA THR A 31 3.63 2.77 5.10
C THR A 31 3.39 3.73 3.95
N SER A 32 4.47 4.10 3.29
CA SER A 32 4.45 4.85 2.05
C SER A 32 3.65 4.06 1.01
N VAL A 33 2.40 4.45 0.82
CA VAL A 33 1.54 3.90 -0.22
C VAL A 33 2.03 4.44 -1.56
N VAL A 34 2.41 3.54 -2.46
CA VAL A 34 2.94 3.88 -3.79
C VAL A 34 1.86 3.68 -4.85
N PHE A 35 1.71 4.67 -5.73
CA PHE A 35 0.68 4.69 -6.77
C PHE A 35 1.24 4.19 -8.11
N CYS A 36 0.36 3.63 -8.93
CA CYS A 36 0.74 3.23 -10.28
C CYS A 36 0.93 4.46 -11.20
N PRO A 37 2.11 4.61 -11.86
CA PRO A 37 2.40 5.74 -12.75
C PRO A 37 1.54 5.74 -14.03
N ASN A 38 0.98 4.60 -14.42
CA ASN A 38 0.14 4.49 -15.63
C ASN A 38 -1.32 4.91 -15.38
N HIS A 39 -1.61 5.63 -14.29
CA HIS A 39 -2.94 6.14 -13.93
C HIS A 39 -4.06 5.08 -13.88
N CYS A 40 -3.72 3.82 -13.60
CA CYS A 40 -4.71 2.73 -13.50
C CYS A 40 -5.53 2.75 -12.19
N GLY A 41 -5.29 3.73 -11.31
CA GLY A 41 -5.99 3.90 -10.03
C GLY A 41 -5.61 2.91 -8.92
N ARG A 42 -4.69 1.97 -9.16
CA ARG A 42 -4.22 1.02 -8.14
C ARG A 42 -3.11 1.62 -7.26
N LYS A 43 -3.15 1.24 -5.97
CA LYS A 43 -2.17 1.65 -4.95
C LYS A 43 -1.61 0.44 -4.20
N TYR A 44 -0.35 0.52 -3.81
CA TYR A 44 0.40 -0.59 -3.25
C TYR A 44 1.09 -0.19 -1.95
N LYS A 45 1.09 -1.09 -0.96
CA LYS A 45 1.78 -0.90 0.32
C LYS A 45 3.30 -1.10 0.22
N HIS A 46 3.74 -1.80 -0.83
CA HIS A 46 5.13 -2.20 -1.04
C HIS A 46 5.52 -1.97 -2.50
N GLU A 47 6.73 -1.46 -2.73
CA GLU A 47 7.28 -1.23 -4.06
C GLU A 47 7.36 -2.52 -4.89
N GLY A 48 7.72 -3.65 -4.25
CA GLY A 48 7.76 -4.95 -4.93
C GLY A 48 6.42 -5.37 -5.53
N SER A 49 5.31 -5.01 -4.87
CA SER A 49 3.96 -5.27 -5.39
C SER A 49 3.62 -4.36 -6.57
N LEU A 50 3.99 -3.08 -6.49
CA LEU A 50 3.85 -2.15 -7.61
C LEU A 50 4.65 -2.61 -8.83
N ARG A 51 5.91 -3.05 -8.63
CA ARG A 51 6.77 -3.55 -9.71
C ARG A 51 6.16 -4.78 -10.41
N LYS A 52 5.59 -5.71 -9.64
CA LYS A 52 4.87 -6.86 -10.21
C LYS A 52 3.64 -6.43 -11.00
N HIS A 53 2.86 -5.49 -10.47
CA HIS A 53 1.70 -4.94 -11.16
C HIS A 53 2.06 -4.28 -12.49
N LEU A 54 3.09 -3.43 -12.51
CA LEU A 54 3.57 -2.80 -13.72
C LEU A 54 4.05 -3.83 -14.75
N ARG A 55 4.77 -4.85 -14.29
CA ARG A 55 5.36 -5.86 -15.18
C ARG A 55 4.34 -6.81 -15.80
N PHE A 56 3.24 -7.12 -15.12
CA PHE A 56 2.33 -8.20 -15.55
C PHE A 56 0.88 -7.77 -15.75
N GLU A 57 0.45 -6.60 -15.28
CA GLU A 57 -0.95 -6.19 -15.40
C GLU A 57 -1.10 -4.87 -16.16
N CYS A 58 -0.35 -3.85 -15.76
CA CYS A 58 -0.53 -2.49 -16.26
C CYS A 58 0.27 -2.24 -17.55
N GLY A 59 -0.04 -3.02 -18.58
CA GLY A 59 0.62 -2.93 -19.90
C GLY A 59 0.91 -4.28 -20.55
N VAL A 60 0.40 -5.39 -19.99
CA VAL A 60 0.61 -6.72 -20.57
C VAL A 60 -0.73 -7.30 -20.99
N GLU A 61 -0.87 -7.51 -22.29
CA GLU A 61 -1.91 -8.34 -22.89
C GLU A 61 -1.91 -9.71 -22.20
N LYS A 62 -3.08 -10.30 -21.92
CA LYS A 62 -3.14 -11.61 -21.29
C LYS A 62 -2.65 -12.69 -22.26
N GLN A 63 -1.35 -12.98 -22.23
CA GLN A 63 -0.69 -13.90 -23.17
C GLN A 63 -1.01 -15.38 -22.91
N PHE A 64 -1.32 -15.75 -21.66
CA PHE A 64 -1.49 -17.16 -21.29
C PHE A 64 -2.95 -17.55 -21.36
N ARG A 65 -3.40 -18.02 -22.52
CA ARG A 65 -4.78 -18.48 -22.73
C ARG A 65 -4.93 -19.96 -22.43
N CYS A 66 -5.95 -20.31 -21.65
CA CYS A 66 -6.39 -21.68 -21.48
C CYS A 66 -7.03 -22.16 -22.78
N VAL A 67 -6.51 -23.25 -23.35
CA VAL A 67 -7.04 -23.84 -24.59
C VAL A 67 -8.42 -24.47 -24.35
N ASN A 68 -8.69 -24.97 -23.14
CA ASN A 68 -9.93 -25.67 -22.81
C ASN A 68 -11.14 -24.75 -22.62
N CYS A 69 -10.96 -23.59 -21.98
CA CYS A 69 -12.07 -22.67 -21.67
C CYS A 69 -11.86 -21.25 -22.22
N GLY A 70 -10.75 -20.99 -22.90
CA GLY A 70 -10.47 -19.70 -23.50
C GLY A 70 -10.12 -18.57 -22.52
N LYS A 71 -10.07 -18.82 -21.20
CA LYS A 71 -9.69 -17.82 -20.19
C LYS A 71 -8.23 -17.42 -20.33
N SER A 72 -7.95 -16.11 -20.29
CA SER A 72 -6.60 -15.58 -20.42
C SER A 72 -6.05 -15.09 -19.09
N PHE A 73 -4.78 -15.38 -18.84
CA PHE A 73 -4.01 -15.02 -17.65
C PHE A 73 -2.78 -14.20 -18.04
N THR A 74 -2.31 -13.37 -17.13
CA THR A 74 -1.10 -12.57 -17.31
C THR A 74 0.18 -13.29 -16.88
N GLN A 75 0.06 -14.38 -16.12
CA GLN A 75 1.19 -15.15 -15.58
C GLN A 75 1.01 -16.65 -15.86
N LYS A 76 2.09 -17.33 -16.29
CA LYS A 76 2.11 -18.77 -16.56
C LYS A 76 1.69 -19.59 -15.34
N ALA A 77 2.19 -19.24 -14.15
CA ALA A 77 1.84 -19.93 -12.91
C ALA A 77 0.33 -19.93 -12.61
N HIS A 78 -0.36 -18.83 -12.92
CA HIS A 78 -1.82 -18.75 -12.78
C HIS A 78 -2.55 -19.63 -13.80
N LEU A 79 -2.07 -19.69 -15.05
CA LEU A 79 -2.61 -20.62 -16.03
C LEU A 79 -2.39 -22.09 -15.59
N LEU A 80 -1.20 -22.46 -15.13
CA LEU A 80 -0.91 -23.83 -14.67
C LEU A 80 -1.80 -24.23 -13.49
N SER A 81 -1.95 -23.34 -12.49
CA SER A 81 -2.86 -23.56 -11.37
C SER A 81 -4.31 -23.67 -11.84
N HIS A 82 -4.74 -22.85 -12.80
CA HIS A 82 -6.06 -22.96 -13.41
C HIS A 82 -6.27 -24.29 -14.13
N LEU A 83 -5.30 -24.73 -14.94
CA LEU A 83 -5.35 -26.01 -15.64
C LEU A 83 -5.44 -27.19 -14.67
N LEU A 84 -4.65 -27.17 -13.59
CA LEU A 84 -4.65 -28.24 -12.61
C LEU A 84 -5.91 -28.27 -11.74
N ASN A 85 -6.41 -27.12 -11.29
CA ASN A 85 -7.53 -27.08 -10.35
C ASN A 85 -8.91 -27.11 -11.04
N ILE A 86 -9.04 -26.45 -12.19
CA ILE A 86 -10.32 -26.32 -12.90
C ILE A 86 -10.48 -27.40 -13.97
N HIS A 87 -9.40 -27.69 -14.71
CA HIS A 87 -9.44 -28.69 -15.78
C HIS A 87 -8.79 -30.02 -15.39
N LYS A 88 -8.13 -30.12 -14.23
CA LYS A 88 -7.38 -31.30 -13.80
C LYS A 88 -6.36 -31.79 -14.83
N ILE A 89 -5.84 -30.86 -15.64
CA ILE A 89 -4.79 -31.10 -16.61
C ILE A 89 -3.46 -30.85 -15.89
N VAL A 90 -2.60 -31.87 -15.88
CA VAL A 90 -1.22 -31.76 -15.40
C VAL A 90 -0.35 -31.35 -16.60
N PRO A 91 0.03 -30.08 -16.71
CA PRO A 91 0.84 -29.62 -17.84
C PRO A 91 2.27 -30.10 -17.59
N VAL A 92 2.79 -30.96 -18.46
CA VAL A 92 4.20 -31.37 -18.42
C VAL A 92 5.06 -30.16 -18.77
N MET A 93 6.07 -29.87 -17.94
CA MET A 93 6.94 -28.70 -18.08
C MET A 93 7.96 -28.85 -19.20
#